data_AF-A0A367I6T4-F1
#
_entry.id   AF-A0A367I6T4-F1
#
_cell.length_a   1.000
_cell.length_b   1.000
_cell.length_c   1.000
_cell.angle_alpha   90.00
_cell.angle_beta   90.00
_cell.angle_gamma   90.00
#
_symmetry.space_group_name_H-M   'P 1'
#
loop_
_entity.id
_entity.type
_entity.pdbx_description
1 polymer ?
#
loop_
_entity_poly.entity_id
_entity_poly.type
_entity_poly.pdbx_seq_one_letter_code
_entity_poly.pdbx_strand_id
1 'polypeptide(L)'
;MTSQEIDWANVHPYRADVPWGYDSRRANPSNQERQAVVFIRKNFNRIERIVRRVLGGADHLQRPMDVIMTTLWELCDGETPFAEICTILDHQFKEDIAPVGERAIAAVSELARLGLLTLHQGPVQNPEPRYPNPVEDEDHHWLVVSLEEE
;
A
#
# COMPACT_ATOMS: atom_id res chain seq x y z
N MET A 1 27.34 -1.82 10.87
CA MET A 1 26.96 -0.46 10.45
C MET A 1 26.09 0.09 11.55
N THR A 2 26.51 1.22 12.13
CA THR A 2 25.89 1.83 13.31
C THR A 2 24.40 2.08 13.06
N SER A 3 23.53 1.43 13.83
CA SER A 3 22.11 1.77 13.93
C SER A 3 22.02 3.19 14.48
N GLN A 4 22.04 4.19 13.60
CA GLN A 4 21.38 5.44 13.93
C GLN A 4 19.91 5.08 14.08
N GLU A 5 19.41 5.22 15.31
CA GLU A 5 18.01 5.07 15.63
C GLU A 5 17.23 6.00 14.70
N ILE A 6 16.42 5.43 13.83
CA ILE A 6 15.60 6.21 12.90
C ILE A 6 14.65 7.02 13.77
N ASP A 7 14.68 8.35 13.64
CA ASP A 7 13.66 9.21 14.24
C ASP A 7 12.36 9.01 13.48
N TRP A 8 11.60 8.00 13.89
CA TRP A 8 10.34 7.62 13.26
C TRP A 8 9.32 8.75 13.29
N ALA A 9 9.37 9.66 14.26
CA ALA A 9 8.38 10.72 14.36
C ALA A 9 8.38 11.64 13.12
N ASN A 10 9.56 11.84 12.52
CA ASN A 10 9.78 12.70 11.36
C ASN A 10 10.00 11.93 10.05
N VAL A 11 9.68 10.63 10.02
CA VAL A 11 9.70 9.85 8.78
C VAL A 11 8.44 10.12 7.98
N HIS A 12 8.59 10.43 6.70
CA HIS A 12 7.49 10.55 5.74
C HIS A 12 7.53 9.33 4.80
N PRO A 13 6.64 8.34 5.01
CA PRO A 13 6.53 7.21 4.10
C PRO A 13 5.87 7.66 2.80
N TYR A 14 6.45 7.25 1.68
CA TYR A 14 5.99 7.62 0.35
C TYR A 14 5.83 6.37 -0.51
N ARG A 15 4.61 6.15 -1.01
CA ARG A 15 4.26 5.02 -1.87
C ARG A 15 5.18 4.90 -3.09
N ALA A 16 5.50 3.66 -3.44
CA ALA A 16 6.11 3.33 -4.71
C ALA A 16 5.09 3.46 -5.86
N ASP A 17 5.60 3.56 -7.08
CA ASP A 17 4.78 3.62 -8.30
C ASP A 17 4.43 2.19 -8.68
N VAL A 18 3.38 1.68 -8.04
CA VAL A 18 2.86 0.33 -8.23
C VAL A 18 1.39 0.40 -8.58
N PRO A 19 0.88 -0.50 -9.45
CA PRO A 19 -0.55 -0.57 -9.71
C PRO A 19 -1.31 -0.93 -8.43
N TRP A 20 -2.38 -0.19 -8.13
CA TRP A 20 -3.27 -0.46 -7.01
C TRP A 20 -4.66 0.12 -7.26
N GLY A 21 -5.63 -0.22 -6.42
CA GLY A 21 -6.98 0.33 -6.45
C GLY A 21 -7.85 -0.29 -5.36
N TYR A 22 -9.11 0.11 -5.27
CA TYR A 22 -10.07 -0.44 -4.32
C TYR A 22 -10.79 -1.65 -4.90
N ASP A 23 -11.03 -2.67 -4.07
CA ASP A 23 -11.85 -3.83 -4.45
C ASP A 23 -13.34 -3.47 -4.32
N SER A 24 -14.01 -3.22 -5.44
CA SER A 24 -15.43 -2.86 -5.46
C SER A 24 -16.34 -3.98 -4.93
N ARG A 25 -15.90 -5.24 -4.97
CA ARG A 25 -16.67 -6.39 -4.47
C ARG A 25 -16.71 -6.45 -2.94
N ARG A 26 -15.76 -5.77 -2.30
CA ARG A 26 -15.59 -5.75 -0.84
C ARG A 26 -15.90 -4.39 -0.23
N ALA A 27 -16.04 -3.36 -1.06
CA ALA A 27 -16.56 -2.08 -0.62
C ALA A 27 -17.98 -2.28 -0.08
N ASN A 28 -18.22 -1.88 1.17
CA ASN A 28 -19.56 -1.86 1.73
C ASN A 28 -20.08 -0.42 1.76
N PRO A 29 -21.15 -0.10 1.00
CA PRO A 29 -21.71 1.25 0.94
C PRO A 29 -22.18 1.80 2.29
N SER A 30 -22.49 0.93 3.26
CA SER A 30 -23.11 1.33 4.54
C SER A 30 -22.11 1.88 5.55
N ASN A 31 -20.86 1.42 5.50
CA ASN A 31 -19.79 1.76 6.44
C ASN A 31 -18.57 2.38 5.75
N GLN A 32 -18.62 2.59 4.43
CA GLN A 32 -17.53 3.20 3.63
C GLN A 32 -16.17 2.50 3.80
N GLU A 33 -16.18 1.27 4.33
CA GLU A 33 -14.97 0.46 4.47
C GLU A 33 -14.49 0.08 3.08
N ARG A 34 -13.30 0.57 2.73
CA ARG A 34 -12.64 0.28 1.46
C ARG A 34 -11.38 -0.52 1.72
N GLN A 35 -11.13 -1.48 0.83
CA GLN A 35 -9.96 -2.34 0.89
C GLN A 35 -9.15 -2.12 -0.38
N ALA A 36 -7.91 -1.63 -0.21
CA ALA A 36 -6.98 -1.50 -1.30
C ALA A 36 -6.43 -2.87 -1.72
N VAL A 37 -6.15 -3.03 -3.00
CA VAL A 37 -5.41 -4.16 -3.55
C VAL A 37 -4.20 -3.61 -4.28
N VAL A 38 -3.01 -4.02 -3.85
CA VAL A 38 -1.74 -3.67 -4.50
C VAL A 38 -1.27 -4.82 -5.37
N PHE A 39 -0.74 -4.50 -6.54
CA PHE A 39 -0.25 -5.47 -7.51
C PHE A 39 1.27 -5.43 -7.59
N ILE A 40 1.90 -6.54 -7.18
CA ILE A 40 3.35 -6.69 -7.21
C ILE A 40 3.72 -7.50 -8.44
N ARG A 41 4.51 -6.92 -9.36
CA ARG A 41 5.02 -7.63 -10.54
C ARG A 41 5.79 -8.88 -10.11
N LYS A 42 5.50 -10.03 -10.71
CA LYS A 42 6.32 -11.23 -10.53
C LYS A 42 7.61 -11.09 -11.35
N ASN A 43 8.75 -11.21 -10.67
CA ASN A 43 10.04 -11.32 -11.34
C ASN A 43 10.24 -12.75 -11.87
N PHE A 44 9.63 -13.07 -13.02
CA PHE A 44 9.77 -14.39 -13.61
C PHE A 44 11.22 -14.65 -14.05
N ASN A 45 11.83 -15.67 -13.46
CA ASN A 45 13.13 -16.17 -13.92
C ASN A 45 12.99 -16.89 -15.29
N ARG A 46 14.11 -17.12 -15.99
CA ARG A 46 14.10 -17.69 -17.37
C ARG A 46 13.29 -18.99 -17.49
N ILE A 47 13.34 -19.85 -16.48
CA ILE A 47 12.60 -21.13 -16.45
C ILE A 47 11.10 -20.87 -16.26
N GLU A 48 10.75 -20.00 -15.34
CA GLU A 48 9.36 -19.63 -15.01
C GLU A 48 8.66 -18.96 -16.21
N ARG A 49 9.41 -18.24 -17.05
CA ARG A 49 8.91 -17.64 -18.28
C ARG A 49 8.54 -18.68 -19.36
N ILE A 50 9.25 -19.81 -19.39
CA ILE A 50 8.93 -20.94 -20.28
C ILE A 50 7.67 -21.63 -19.78
N VAL A 51 7.58 -21.86 -18.47
CA VAL A 51 6.38 -22.45 -17.84
C VAL A 51 5.15 -21.57 -18.05
N ARG A 52 5.27 -20.25 -17.86
CA ARG A 52 4.18 -19.29 -18.13
C ARG A 52 3.70 -19.36 -19.58
N ARG A 53 4.60 -19.49 -20.55
CA ARG A 53 4.23 -19.59 -21.96
C ARG A 53 3.44 -20.87 -22.28
N VAL A 54 3.67 -21.94 -21.52
CA VAL A 54 3.03 -23.25 -21.72
C VAL A 54 1.74 -23.41 -20.91
N LEU A 55 1.70 -22.88 -19.68
CA LEU A 55 0.57 -23.06 -18.75
C LEU A 55 -0.31 -21.82 -18.57
N GLY A 56 0.11 -20.67 -19.08
CA GLY A 56 -0.47 -19.37 -18.68
C GLY A 56 -0.06 -18.99 -17.26
N GLY A 57 -0.44 -17.78 -16.82
CA GLY A 57 -0.22 -17.31 -15.44
C GLY A 57 -0.23 -15.80 -15.32
N ALA A 58 -0.82 -15.31 -14.22
CA ALA A 58 -0.93 -13.88 -13.91
C ALA A 58 0.44 -13.22 -13.73
N ASP A 59 0.65 -12.08 -14.39
CA ASP A 59 1.90 -11.31 -14.36
C ASP A 59 2.14 -10.59 -13.04
N HIS A 60 1.08 -10.44 -12.25
CA HIS A 60 1.08 -9.70 -11.00
C HIS A 60 0.57 -10.59 -9.87
N LEU A 61 1.16 -10.42 -8.70
CA LEU A 61 0.65 -10.92 -7.44
C LEU A 61 -0.29 -9.87 -6.85
N GLN A 62 -1.54 -10.27 -6.64
CA GLN A 62 -2.54 -9.46 -5.94
C GLN A 62 -2.32 -9.56 -4.42
N ARG A 63 -2.26 -8.41 -3.75
CA ARG A 63 -2.17 -8.32 -2.28
C ARG A 63 -3.31 -7.45 -1.77
N PRO A 64 -4.45 -8.05 -1.37
CA PRO A 64 -5.51 -7.30 -0.70
C PRO A 64 -5.04 -6.86 0.67
N MET A 65 -5.37 -5.62 1.02
CA MET A 65 -5.14 -5.01 2.31
C MET A 65 -6.41 -5.06 3.15
N ASP A 66 -6.25 -5.19 4.47
CA ASP A 66 -7.36 -4.93 5.38
C ASP A 66 -7.62 -3.41 5.49
N VAL A 67 -8.66 -3.03 6.24
CA VAL A 67 -9.07 -1.62 6.37
C VAL A 67 -7.95 -0.77 7.00
N ILE A 68 -7.30 -1.29 8.05
CA ILE A 68 -6.23 -0.59 8.76
C ILE A 68 -5.02 -0.35 7.84
N MET A 69 -4.58 -1.38 7.13
CA MET A 69 -3.47 -1.30 6.18
C MET A 69 -3.83 -0.44 4.98
N THR A 70 -5.10 -0.42 4.56
CA THR A 70 -5.59 0.49 3.51
C THR A 70 -5.47 1.95 3.95
N THR A 71 -5.91 2.29 5.16
CA THR A 71 -5.75 3.64 5.70
C THR A 71 -4.28 4.02 5.87
N LEU A 72 -3.44 3.12 6.38
CA LEU A 72 -1.99 3.34 6.46
C LEU A 72 -1.41 3.62 5.06
N TRP A 73 -1.75 2.77 4.08
CA TRP A 73 -1.30 2.91 2.71
C TRP A 73 -1.70 4.26 2.13
N GLU A 74 -2.95 4.70 2.33
CA GLU A 74 -3.50 5.98 1.90
C GLU A 74 -2.76 7.20 2.47
N LEU A 75 -2.32 7.12 3.74
CA LEU A 75 -1.57 8.18 4.41
C LEU A 75 -0.08 8.21 4.03
N CYS A 76 0.44 7.20 3.33
CA CYS A 76 1.83 7.17 2.85
C CYS A 76 2.02 8.01 1.56
N ASP A 77 1.61 9.27 1.60
CA ASP A 77 1.66 10.22 0.48
C ASP A 77 2.99 10.98 0.36
N GLY A 78 3.89 10.84 1.34
CA GLY A 78 5.17 11.56 1.39
C GLY A 78 5.08 12.94 2.02
N GLU A 79 3.89 13.41 2.38
CA GLU A 79 3.64 14.67 3.09
C GLU A 79 3.31 14.44 4.56
N THR A 80 2.56 13.38 4.87
CA THR A 80 2.13 13.07 6.24
C THR A 80 3.27 12.42 7.04
N PRO A 81 3.69 13.00 8.18
CA PRO A 81 4.71 12.40 9.04
C PRO A 81 4.16 11.18 9.78
N PHE A 82 5.00 10.18 10.02
CA PHE A 82 4.61 8.92 10.64
C PHE A 82 4.00 9.07 12.05
N ALA A 83 4.39 10.09 12.81
CA ALA A 83 3.74 10.42 14.10
C ALA A 83 2.25 10.78 13.94
N GLU A 84 1.92 11.54 12.89
CA GLU A 84 0.54 11.92 12.56
C GLU A 84 -0.23 10.71 12.05
N ILE A 85 0.40 9.87 11.21
CA ILE A 85 -0.18 8.59 10.78
C ILE A 85 -0.56 7.72 11.99
N CYS A 86 0.33 7.59 12.98
CA CYS A 86 0.03 6.83 14.20
C CYS A 86 -1.16 7.43 14.97
N THR A 87 -1.26 8.76 15.05
CA THR A 87 -2.36 9.43 15.74
C THR A 87 -3.70 9.20 15.03
N ILE A 88 -3.70 9.26 13.69
CA ILE A 88 -4.90 8.98 12.88
C ILE A 88 -5.34 7.52 13.06
N LEU A 89 -4.40 6.57 12.98
CA LEU A 89 -4.70 5.15 13.14
C LEU A 89 -5.21 4.82 14.55
N ASP A 90 -4.58 5.37 15.58
CA ASP A 90 -4.99 5.15 16.97
C ASP A 90 -6.40 5.70 17.24
N HIS A 91 -6.68 6.90 16.74
CA HIS A 91 -8.00 7.50 16.89
C HIS A 91 -9.10 6.70 16.17
N GLN A 92 -8.82 6.23 14.95
CA GLN A 92 -9.79 5.53 14.11
C GLN A 92 -10.03 4.08 14.57
N PHE A 93 -8.97 3.36 14.93
CA PHE A 93 -9.02 1.91 15.17
C PHE A 93 -8.81 1.50 16.63
N LYS A 94 -8.29 2.39 17.48
CA LYS A 94 -8.19 2.20 18.94
C LYS A 94 -7.54 0.84 19.30
N GLU A 95 -8.26 0.01 20.05
CA GLU A 95 -7.82 -1.31 20.50
C GLU A 95 -7.44 -2.25 19.33
N ASP A 96 -8.03 -2.07 18.14
CA ASP A 96 -7.76 -2.93 16.98
C ASP A 96 -6.33 -2.75 16.44
N ILE A 97 -5.66 -1.63 16.76
CA ILE A 97 -4.27 -1.35 16.37
C ILE A 97 -3.31 -1.15 17.56
N ALA A 98 -3.78 -1.26 18.81
CA ALA A 98 -2.89 -1.11 19.97
C ALA A 98 -1.83 -2.24 20.03
N PRO A 99 -0.55 -1.94 20.37
CA PRO A 99 0.06 -0.61 20.46
C PRO A 99 0.39 -0.06 19.06
N VAL A 100 -0.15 1.12 18.73
CA VAL A 100 -0.13 1.68 17.36
C VAL A 100 1.27 1.89 16.81
N GLY A 101 2.20 2.40 17.62
CA GLY A 101 3.56 2.72 17.17
C GLY A 101 4.31 1.48 16.68
N GLU A 102 4.31 0.40 17.47
CA GLU A 102 5.01 -0.84 17.11
C GLU A 102 4.37 -1.50 15.89
N ARG A 103 3.03 -1.54 15.83
CA ARG A 103 2.30 -2.16 14.72
C ARG A 103 2.44 -1.38 13.42
N ALA A 104 2.38 -0.05 13.48
CA ALA A 104 2.59 0.81 12.32
C ALA A 104 4.05 0.76 11.83
N ILE A 105 5.04 0.74 12.74
CA ILE A 105 6.46 0.56 12.36
C ILE A 105 6.65 -0.77 11.63
N ALA A 106 6.10 -1.86 12.16
CA ALA A 106 6.20 -3.17 11.53
C ALA A 106 5.57 -3.20 10.13
N ALA A 107 4.38 -2.60 9.98
CA ALA A 107 3.69 -2.50 8.71
C ALA A 107 4.47 -1.67 7.68
N VAL A 108 4.90 -0.46 8.03
CA VAL A 108 5.68 0.43 7.15
C VAL A 108 7.01 -0.22 6.78
N SER A 109 7.68 -0.87 7.73
CA SER A 109 8.95 -1.58 7.47
C SER A 109 8.78 -2.74 6.50
N GLU A 110 7.70 -3.53 6.63
CA GLU A 110 7.42 -4.63 5.71
C GLU A 110 7.08 -4.11 4.31
N LEU A 111 6.26 -3.07 4.19
CA LEU A 111 5.96 -2.46 2.89
C LEU A 111 7.22 -1.88 2.24
N ALA A 112 8.10 -1.22 3.01
CA ALA A 112 9.39 -0.73 2.52
C ALA A 112 10.30 -1.90 2.08
N ARG A 113 10.36 -2.99 2.85
CA ARG A 113 11.13 -4.20 2.51
C ARG A 113 10.64 -4.86 1.21
N LEU A 114 9.33 -4.78 0.94
CA LEU A 114 8.71 -5.25 -0.30
C LEU A 114 8.92 -4.27 -1.49
N GLY A 115 9.54 -3.11 -1.26
CA GLY A 115 9.73 -2.07 -2.27
C GLY A 115 8.46 -1.28 -2.59
N LEU A 116 7.45 -1.34 -1.71
CA LEU A 116 6.17 -0.65 -1.88
C LEU A 116 6.14 0.74 -1.26
N LEU A 117 7.08 1.04 -0.36
CA LEU A 117 7.27 2.36 0.23
C LEU A 117 8.75 2.77 0.16
N THR A 118 8.98 4.08 0.12
CA THR A 118 10.27 4.72 0.41
C THR A 118 10.12 5.59 1.66
N LEU A 119 11.14 5.65 2.50
CA LEU A 119 11.12 6.40 3.76
C LEU A 119 12.01 7.63 3.64
N HIS A 120 11.45 8.81 3.90
CA HIS A 120 12.14 10.10 3.79
C HIS A 120 12.24 10.76 5.15
N GLN A 121 13.34 11.47 5.40
CA GLN A 121 13.50 12.33 6.57
C GLN A 121 12.97 13.71 6.20
N GLY A 122 11.79 14.05 6.72
CA GLY A 122 11.01 15.21 6.29
C GLY A 122 10.19 14.98 5.01
N PRO A 123 9.35 15.96 4.62
CA PRO A 123 8.44 15.83 3.48
C PRO A 123 9.17 15.59 2.16
N VAL A 124 8.58 14.76 1.31
CA VAL A 124 9.09 14.51 -0.04
C VAL A 124 9.00 15.80 -0.86
N GLN A 125 10.13 16.21 -1.44
CA GLN A 125 10.15 17.36 -2.34
C GLN A 125 9.72 16.95 -3.75
N ASN A 126 8.81 17.70 -4.34
CA ASN A 126 8.23 17.44 -5.67
C ASN A 126 7.69 16.01 -5.80
N PRO A 127 6.73 15.59 -4.96
CA PRO A 127 6.12 14.29 -5.11
C PRO A 127 5.46 14.21 -6.48
N GLU A 128 5.90 13.26 -7.31
CA GLU A 128 5.17 12.96 -8.53
C GLU A 128 3.80 12.38 -8.16
N PRO A 129 2.72 12.78 -8.84
CA PRO A 129 1.41 12.19 -8.61
C PRO A 129 1.45 10.68 -8.86
N ARG A 130 1.46 9.89 -7.78
CA ARG A 130 1.38 8.43 -7.87
C ARG A 130 -0.08 8.03 -7.90
N TYR A 131 -0.68 8.23 -9.07
CA TYR A 131 -2.04 7.77 -9.31
C TYR A 131 -2.08 6.24 -9.26
N PRO A 132 -3.18 5.64 -8.81
CA PRO A 132 -3.36 4.20 -8.94
C PRO A 132 -3.35 3.89 -10.43
N ASN A 133 -2.30 3.24 -10.91
CA ASN A 133 -2.29 2.73 -12.28
C ASN A 133 -3.19 1.49 -12.28
N PRO A 134 -4.37 1.49 -12.93
CA PRO A 134 -5.15 0.28 -13.01
C PRO A 134 -4.35 -0.77 -13.78
N VAL A 135 -4.43 -2.02 -13.35
CA VAL A 135 -3.89 -3.10 -14.16
C VAL A 135 -4.77 -3.18 -15.41
N GLU A 136 -4.20 -2.82 -16.57
CA GLU A 136 -4.85 -2.98 -17.88
C GLU A 136 -5.00 -4.48 -18.19
N ASP A 137 -6.03 -5.10 -17.63
CA ASP A 137 -6.38 -6.50 -17.82
C ASP A 137 -7.90 -6.64 -17.70
N GLU A 138 -8.52 -7.38 -18.63
CA GLU A 138 -9.97 -7.60 -18.67
C GLU A 138 -10.47 -8.32 -17.39
N ASP A 139 -9.58 -9.03 -16.69
CA ASP A 139 -9.87 -9.78 -15.47
C ASP A 139 -9.97 -8.91 -14.18
N HIS A 140 -9.63 -7.61 -14.24
CA HIS A 140 -9.57 -6.71 -13.07
C HIS A 140 -10.61 -5.58 -13.09
N HIS A 141 -11.71 -5.73 -13.83
CA HIS A 141 -12.80 -4.73 -13.89
C HIS A 141 -13.42 -4.35 -12.53
N TRP A 142 -13.21 -5.16 -11.49
CA TRP A 142 -13.64 -4.91 -10.12
C TRP A 142 -12.66 -4.01 -9.32
N LEU A 143 -11.50 -3.70 -9.88
CA LEU A 143 -10.52 -2.80 -9.27
C LEU A 143 -10.83 -1.36 -9.70
N VAL A 144 -11.24 -0.53 -8.76
CA VAL A 144 -11.64 0.86 -9.04
C VAL A 144 -10.67 1.86 -8.41
N VAL A 145 -10.43 2.97 -9.11
CA VAL A 145 -9.50 4.03 -8.67
C VAL A 145 -10.18 4.98 -7.67
N SER A 146 -11.50 5.11 -7.76
CA SER A 146 -12.37 5.81 -6.84
C SER A 146 -13.67 5.00 -6.64
N LEU A 147 -14.30 5.17 -5.48
CA LEU A 147 -15.60 4.56 -5.18
C LEU A 147 -16.77 5.55 -5.42
N GLU A 148 -16.50 6.69 -6.06
CA GLU A 148 -17.47 7.79 -6.24
C GLU A 148 -18.27 7.74 -7.55
N GLU A 149 -18.12 6.69 -8.35
CA GLU A 149 -18.85 6.54 -9.62
C GLU A 149 -19.40 5.11 -9.78
N GLU A 150 -20.52 4.81 -9.11
CA GLU A 150 -21.57 3.90 -9.59
C GLU A 150 -22.96 4.37 -9.14
#